data_AF-A0A937IU05-F1
#
_entry.id   AF-A0A937IU05-F1
#
_cell.length_a   1.000
_cell.length_b   1.000
_cell.length_c   1.000
_cell.angle_alpha   90.00
_cell.angle_beta   90.00
_cell.angle_gamma   90.00
#
_symmetry.space_group_name_H-M   'P 1'
#
loop_
_entity.id
_entity.type
_entity.pdbx_description
1 polymer ?
#
loop_
_entity_poly.entity_id
_entity_poly.type
_entity_poly.pdbx_seq_one_letter_code
_entity_poly.pdbx_strand_id
1 'polypeptide(L)' 'MKIINKLFYITLYLLVIQSCGKEGCTDPLAHNFDDSAKKDDGKCFYGIKDSLAAQFSFEFLDSNIVSLKVVSPR' A
#
# COMPACT_ATOMS: atom_id res chain seq x y z
N MET A 1 -26.25 -4.02 37.74
CA MET A 1 -26.66 -3.17 36.59
C MET A 1 -25.50 -2.52 35.83
N LYS A 2 -24.49 -1.95 36.49
CA LYS A 2 -23.34 -1.29 35.83
C LYS A 2 -22.49 -2.23 34.93
N ILE A 3 -22.30 -3.48 35.37
CA ILE A 3 -21.57 -4.52 34.61
C ILE A 3 -22.28 -4.95 33.33
N ILE A 4 -23.61 -5.05 33.35
CA ILE A 4 -24.43 -5.39 32.19
C ILE A 4 -24.32 -4.30 31.13
N ASN A 5 -24.37 -3.03 31.54
CA ASN A 5 -24.21 -1.89 30.64
C ASN A 5 -22.79 -1.85 30.03
N LYS A 6 -21.76 -2.16 30.84
CA LYS A 6 -20.37 -2.23 30.38
C LYS A 6 -20.15 -3.37 29.36
N LEU A 7 -20.75 -4.53 29.60
CA LEU A 7 -20.76 -5.65 28.65
C LEU A 7 -21.47 -5.26 27.35
N PHE A 8 -22.59 -4.54 27.43
CA PHE A 8 -23.31 -4.05 26.26
C PHE A 8 -22.49 -3.05 25.42
N TYR A 9 -21.76 -2.14 26.06
CA TYR A 9 -20.84 -1.23 25.37
C TYR A 9 -19.65 -1.96 24.75
N ILE A 10 -19.11 -2.98 25.42
CA ILE A 10 -18.01 -3.79 24.88
C ILE A 10 -18.49 -4.58 23.65
N THR A 11 -19.67 -5.20 23.71
CA THR A 11 -20.22 -5.93 22.56
C THR A 11 -20.57 -4.98 21.41
N LEU A 12 -21.14 -3.81 21.71
CA LEU A 12 -21.42 -2.78 20.71
C LEU A 12 -20.14 -2.26 20.05
N TYR A 13 -19.09 -2.02 20.84
CA TYR A 13 -17.78 -1.61 20.33
C TYR A 13 -17.18 -2.69 19.43
N LEU A 14 -17.18 -3.95 19.85
CA LEU A 14 -16.68 -5.07 19.04
C LEU A 14 -17.45 -5.26 17.72
N LEU A 15 -18.77 -5.01 17.71
CA LEU A 15 -19.59 -5.05 16.48
C LEU A 15 -19.25 -3.91 15.51
N VAL A 16 -18.79 -2.76 16.00
CA VAL A 16 -18.45 -1.58 15.16
C VAL A 16 -17.05 -1.70 14.54
N ILE A 17 -16.10 -2.36 15.21
CA ILE A 17 -14.69 -2.42 14.75
C ILE A 17 -14.51 -3.34 13.52
N GLN A 18 -15.44 -4.27 13.25
CA GLN A 18 -15.30 -5.22 12.13
C GLN A 18 -15.67 -4.65 10.75
N SER A 19 -16.15 -3.41 10.64
CA SER A 19 -16.63 -2.88 9.36
C SER A 19 -15.51 -2.40 8.41
N CYS A 20 -14.25 -2.40 8.84
CA CYS A 20 -13.16 -2.04 7.95
C CYS A 20 -12.74 -3.26 7.12
N GLY A 21 -13.13 -3.29 5.84
CA GLY A 21 -12.63 -4.30 4.91
C GLY A 21 -11.11 -4.19 4.83
N LYS A 22 -10.41 -5.35 4.81
CA LYS A 22 -8.96 -5.38 4.72
C LYS A 22 -8.51 -4.59 3.48
N GLU A 23 -7.61 -3.64 3.68
CA GLU A 23 -7.01 -2.85 2.61
C GLU A 23 -5.74 -3.56 2.10
N GLY A 24 -5.52 -3.52 0.80
CA GLY A 24 -4.38 -4.12 0.10
C GLY A 24 -4.58 -4.06 -1.42
N CYS A 25 -3.57 -4.43 -2.20
CA CYS A 25 -3.69 -4.33 -3.65
C CYS A 25 -4.73 -5.31 -4.20
N THR A 26 -5.71 -4.79 -4.96
CA THR A 26 -6.81 -5.59 -5.56
C THR A 26 -6.59 -5.92 -7.03
N ASP A 27 -5.49 -5.45 -7.63
CA ASP A 27 -5.15 -5.74 -9.03
C ASP A 27 -4.39 -7.07 -9.14
N PRO A 28 -4.91 -8.08 -9.85
CA PRO A 28 -4.26 -9.39 -10.00
C PRO A 28 -2.97 -9.36 -10.84
N LEU A 29 -2.68 -8.28 -11.55
CA LEU A 29 -1.44 -8.10 -12.30
C LEU A 29 -0.33 -7.48 -11.44
N ALA A 30 -0.64 -6.98 -10.25
CA ALA A 30 0.34 -6.47 -9.31
C ALA A 30 1.09 -7.61 -8.61
N HIS A 31 2.35 -7.37 -8.28
CA HIS A 31 3.20 -8.35 -7.59
C HIS A 31 2.85 -8.49 -6.10
N ASN A 32 2.19 -7.50 -5.51
CA ASN A 32 1.64 -7.53 -4.16
C ASN A 32 0.12 -7.67 -4.12
N PHE A 33 -0.46 -8.31 -5.13
CA PHE A 33 -1.88 -8.67 -5.11
C PHE A 33 -2.23 -9.41 -3.80
N ASP A 34 -3.26 -8.94 -3.11
CA ASP A 34 -3.81 -9.55 -1.89
C ASP A 34 -5.25 -9.98 -2.16
N ASP A 35 -5.48 -11.29 -2.26
CA ASP A 35 -6.80 -11.89 -2.54
C ASP A 35 -7.82 -11.66 -1.42
N SER A 36 -7.35 -11.34 -0.22
CA SER A 36 -8.19 -11.02 0.93
C SER A 36 -8.46 -9.52 1.07
N ALA A 37 -7.83 -8.66 0.24
CA ALA A 37 -8.12 -7.24 0.19
C ALA A 37 -9.49 -6.99 -0.46
N LYS A 38 -10.33 -6.21 0.22
CA LYS A 38 -11.65 -5.77 -0.29
C LYS A 38 -11.64 -4.35 -0.82
N LYS A 39 -10.55 -3.62 -0.58
CA LYS A 39 -10.37 -2.23 -0.95
C LYS A 39 -8.91 -1.99 -1.28
N ASP A 40 -8.68 -1.34 -2.42
CA ASP A 40 -7.33 -0.95 -2.84
C ASP A 40 -6.74 0.07 -1.88
N ASP A 41 -5.50 -0.17 -1.45
CA ASP A 41 -4.71 0.76 -0.62
C ASP A 41 -3.90 1.76 -1.47
N GLY A 42 -3.94 1.62 -2.80
CA GLY A 42 -3.24 2.47 -3.76
C GLY A 42 -1.74 2.21 -3.83
N LYS A 43 -1.26 1.09 -3.26
CA LYS A 43 0.16 0.72 -3.20
C LYS A 43 0.48 -0.51 -4.05
N CYS A 44 -0.36 -0.85 -5.02
CA CYS A 44 -0.05 -1.88 -6.01
C CYS A 44 1.29 -1.58 -6.69
N PHE A 45 2.20 -2.55 -6.72
CA PHE A 45 3.44 -2.45 -7.49
C PHE A 45 3.47 -3.52 -8.58
N TYR A 46 3.77 -3.05 -9.77
CA TYR A 46 3.96 -3.87 -10.95
C TYR A 46 5.47 -3.95 -11.12
N GLY A 47 6.05 -5.07 -10.70
CA GLY A 47 7.44 -5.36 -11.00
C GLY A 47 7.61 -5.21 -12.50
N ILE A 48 8.48 -4.29 -12.90
CA ILE A 48 8.81 -4.19 -14.30
C ILE A 48 9.73 -5.36 -14.55
N LYS A 49 9.37 -6.26 -15.47
CA LYS A 49 10.30 -7.30 -15.94
C LYS A 49 11.63 -6.60 -16.16
N ASP A 50 12.72 -7.08 -15.55
CA ASP A 50 14.01 -6.37 -15.39
C ASP A 50 14.59 -5.74 -16.66
N SER A 51 14.03 -6.06 -17.82
CA SER A 51 14.29 -5.46 -19.12
C SER A 51 13.57 -4.12 -19.40
N LEU A 52 12.71 -3.60 -18.52
CA LEU A 52 11.98 -2.34 -18.76
C LEU A 52 11.90 -1.37 -17.54
N ALA A 53 12.35 -1.74 -16.32
CA ALA A 53 12.55 -0.79 -15.21
C ALA A 53 13.98 -0.27 -15.22
N ALA A 54 14.20 0.88 -15.84
CA ALA A 54 15.25 1.76 -15.38
C ALA A 54 14.65 2.64 -14.28
N GLN A 55 15.14 2.54 -13.03
CA GLN A 55 14.91 3.61 -12.08
C GLN A 55 15.84 4.75 -12.47
N PHE A 56 15.31 5.94 -12.68
CA PHE A 56 16.13 7.12 -13.00
C PHE A 56 16.31 7.97 -11.76
N SER A 57 17.55 8.32 -11.43
CA SER A 57 17.84 9.38 -10.48
C SER A 57 18.38 10.60 -11.22
N PHE A 58 18.00 11.78 -10.74
CA PHE A 58 18.50 13.06 -11.23
C PHE A 58 19.45 13.65 -10.20
N GLU A 59 20.68 13.95 -10.61
CA GLU A 59 21.62 14.70 -9.79
C GLU A 59 21.98 16.01 -10.51
N PHE A 60 21.75 17.15 -9.83
CA PHE A 60 22.17 18.46 -10.30
C PHE A 60 23.69 18.57 -10.18
N LEU A 61 24.38 18.70 -11.32
CA LEU A 61 25.84 18.91 -11.35
C LEU A 61 26.17 20.40 -11.15
N ASP A 62 25.34 21.29 -11.70
CA ASP A 62 25.41 22.74 -11.48
C ASP A 62 24.02 23.38 -11.70
N SER A 63 23.96 24.71 -11.81
CA SER A 63 22.72 25.47 -11.98
C SER A 63 22.01 25.26 -13.32
N ASN A 64 22.65 24.64 -14.30
CA ASN A 64 22.09 24.40 -15.64
C ASN A 64 22.27 22.96 -16.15
N ILE A 65 23.06 22.13 -15.47
CA ILE A 65 23.34 20.74 -15.87
C ILE A 65 22.70 19.77 -14.86
N VAL A 66 21.87 18.88 -15.40
CA VAL A 66 21.27 17.75 -14.67
C VAL A 66 21.80 16.46 -15.27
N SER A 67 22.37 15.58 -14.44
CA SER A 67 22.74 14.23 -14.83
C SER A 67 21.61 13.26 -14.56
N LEU A 68 21.24 12.51 -15.59
CA LEU A 68 20.30 11.39 -15.51
C LEU A 68 21.12 10.12 -15.30
N LYS A 69 21.00 9.49 -14.14
CA LYS A 69 21.62 8.19 -13.87
C LYS A 69 20.56 7.09 -13.91
N VAL A 70 20.90 6.02 -14.63
CA VAL A 70 20.15 4.76 -14.55
C VAL A 70 20.60 4.05 -13.27
N VAL A 71 19.70 3.97 -12.30
CA VAL A 71 19.83 3.18 -11.09
C VAL A 71 19.21 1.82 -11.38
N SER A 72 20.02 0.77 -11.25
CA SER A 72 19.52 -0.60 -11.32
C SER A 72 18.63 -0.85 -10.10
N PRO A 73 17.36 -1.26 -10.29
CA PRO A 73 16.53 -1.71 -9.18
C PRO A 73 17.10 -3.04 -8.68
N ARG A 74 17.78 -3.01 -7.53
CA ARG A 74 18.00 -4.22 -6.73
C ARG A 74 16.89 -4.35 -5.71
#